data_AF-A0A8J7DXP3-F1
#
_entry.id   AF-A0A8J7DXP3-F1
#
_cell.length_a   1.000
_cell.length_b   1.000
_cell.length_c   1.000
_cell.angle_alpha   90.00
_cell.angle_beta   90.00
_cell.angle_gamma   90.00
#
_symmetry.space_group_name_H-M   'P 1'
#
loop_
_entity.id
_entity.type
_entity.pdbx_description
1 polymer ?
#
loop_
_entity_poly.entity_id
_entity_poly.type
_entity_poly.pdbx_seq_one_letter_code
_entity_poly.pdbx_strand_id
1 'polypeptide(L)' 'MGISLEIDDLEEQVENCRNDLAWGELPLSAKLRVLIKERLAQLEAQKKQLKDESQSHARSP' A
#
# COMPACT_ATOMS: atom_id res chain seq x y z
N MET A 1 2.95 -26.14 0.38
CA MET A 1 2.25 -25.76 -0.87
C MET A 1 2.57 -24.31 -1.13
N GLY A 2 3.35 -24.01 -2.17
CA GLY A 2 3.50 -22.63 -2.64
C GLY A 2 2.26 -22.25 -3.43
N ILE A 3 1.68 -21.09 -3.14
CA ILE A 3 0.60 -20.52 -3.96
C ILE A 3 1.30 -19.92 -5.18
N SER A 4 1.11 -20.52 -6.35
CA SER A 4 1.54 -19.92 -7.61
C SER A 4 0.52 -18.86 -7.97
N LEU A 5 0.87 -17.59 -7.76
CA LEU A 5 0.06 -16.45 -8.17
C LEU A 5 0.56 -16.02 -9.55
N GLU A 6 -0.32 -16.00 -10.53
CA GLU A 6 -0.07 -15.30 -11.79
C GLU A 6 -0.07 -13.80 -11.48
N ILE A 7 1.06 -13.14 -11.73
CA ILE A 7 1.27 -11.73 -11.40
C ILE A 7 1.66 -10.89 -12.60
N ASP A 8 1.58 -11.43 -13.82
CA ASP A 8 2.04 -10.74 -15.04
C ASP A 8 1.32 -9.39 -15.23
N ASP A 9 0.00 -9.37 -15.06
CA ASP A 9 -0.81 -8.14 -15.12
C ASP A 9 -0.46 -7.14 -14.00
N LEU A 10 -0.01 -7.64 -12.84
CA LEU A 10 0.38 -6.83 -11.70
C LEU A 10 1.79 -6.27 -11.87
N GLU A 11 2.68 -7.01 -12.51
CA GLU A 11 4.03 -6.56 -12.82
C GLU A 11 3.97 -5.33 -13.75
N GLU A 12 3.20 -5.40 -14.83
CA GLU A 12 3.03 -4.26 -15.74
C GLU A 12 2.48 -3.02 -15.02
N GLN A 13 1.49 -3.22 -14.14
CA GLN A 13 0.93 -2.13 -13.35
C GLN A 13 1.95 -1.53 -12.36
N VAL A 14 2.78 -2.36 -11.73
CA VAL A 14 3.81 -1.91 -10.78
C VAL A 14 4.93 -1.16 -11.51
N GLU A 15 5.33 -1.63 -12.68
CA GLU A 15 6.33 -0.99 -13.54
C GLU A 15 5.88 0.42 -13.98
N ASN A 16 4.60 0.58 -14.33
CA ASN A 16 4.06 1.82 -14.87
C ASN A 16 3.33 2.72 -13.85
N CYS A 17 3.31 2.37 -12.56
CA CYS A 17 2.54 3.15 -11.58
C CYS A 17 3.15 4.52 -11.23
N ARG A 18 4.40 4.78 -11.62
CA ARG A 18 5.07 6.07 -11.42
C ARG A 18 5.84 6.47 -12.66
N ASN A 19 5.89 7.78 -12.91
CA ASN A 19 6.50 8.37 -14.10
C ASN A 19 7.89 8.99 -13.81
N ASP A 20 8.59 8.52 -12.79
CA ASP A 20 9.92 9.02 -12.44
C ASP A 20 11.04 8.07 -12.89
N LEU A 21 12.16 8.64 -13.33
CA LEU A 21 13.31 7.88 -13.84
C LEU A 21 13.88 6.92 -12.80
N ALA A 22 13.92 7.33 -11.53
CA ALA A 22 14.45 6.50 -10.45
C ALA A 22 13.60 5.25 -10.24
N TRP A 23 12.27 5.34 -10.43
CA TRP A 23 11.38 4.19 -10.39
C TRP A 23 11.71 3.17 -11.47
N GLY A 24 11.89 3.61 -12.72
CA GLY A 24 12.21 2.72 -13.84
C GLY A 24 13.45 1.86 -13.60
N GLU A 25 14.46 2.41 -12.92
CA GLU A 25 15.72 1.72 -12.61
C GLU A 25 15.63 0.73 -11.43
N LEU A 26 14.54 0.74 -10.66
CA LEU A 26 14.40 -0.17 -9.51
C LEU A 26 13.98 -1.58 -9.95
N PRO A 27 14.52 -2.64 -9.33
CA PRO A 27 14.02 -3.99 -9.55
C PRO A 27 12.59 -4.14 -9.00
N LEU A 28 11.78 -5.01 -9.61
CA LEU A 28 10.39 -5.27 -9.20
C LEU A 28 10.24 -5.51 -7.69
N SER A 29 11.16 -6.28 -7.09
CA SER A 29 11.14 -6.54 -5.64
C SER A 29 11.32 -5.30 -4.76
N ALA A 30 12.01 -4.27 -5.24
CA ALA A 30 12.14 -2.99 -4.54
C ALA A 30 10.88 -2.15 -4.72
N LYS A 31 10.32 -2.10 -5.93
CA LYS A 31 9.03 -1.45 -6.25
C LYS A 31 7.92 -1.99 -5.36
N LEU A 32 7.78 -3.31 -5.30
CA LEU A 32 6.81 -4.00 -4.44
C LEU A 32 6.98 -3.63 -2.96
N ARG A 33 8.22 -3.62 -2.45
CA ARG A 33 8.48 -3.23 -1.05
C ARG A 33 8.03 -1.79 -0.75
N VAL A 34 8.25 -0.85 -1.67
CA VAL A 34 7.80 0.53 -1.51
C VAL A 34 6.28 0.59 -1.45
N LEU A 35 5.60 0.02 -2.46
CA LEU A 35 4.13 0.03 -2.55
C LEU A 35 3.46 -0.64 -1.33
N ILE A 36 4.00 -1.77 -0.88
CA ILE A 36 3.50 -2.47 0.32
C ILE A 36 3.65 -1.59 1.56
N LYS A 37 4.80 -0.95 1.77
CA LYS A 37 5.02 -0.07 2.93
C LYS A 37 4.06 1.12 2.93
N GLU A 38 3.87 1.75 1.78
CA GLU A 38 2.92 2.86 1.62
C GLU A 38 1.50 2.41 1.93
N ARG A 39 1.08 1.26 1.42
CA ARG A 39 -0.25 0.73 1.70
C ARG A 39 -0.45 0.39 3.17
N LEU A 40 0.56 -0.20 3.82
CA LEU A 40 0.51 -0.49 5.26
C LEU A 40 0.38 0.81 6.07
N ALA A 41 1.16 1.85 5.74
CA ALA A 41 1.07 3.14 6.40
C ALA A 41 -0.32 3.80 6.22
N GLN A 42 -0.91 3.71 5.02
CA GLN A 42 -2.29 4.19 4.79
C GLN A 42 -3.32 3.44 5.63
N LEU A 43 -3.19 2.12 5.76
CA LEU A 43 -4.11 1.30 6.56
C LEU A 43 -3.96 1.59 8.06
N GLU A 44 -2.75 1.84 8.53
CA GLU A 44 -2.50 2.27 9.92
C GLU A 44 -3.11 3.65 10.20
N ALA A 45 -2.96 4.61 9.26
CA ALA A 45 -3.58 5.92 9.37
C ALA A 45 -5.11 5.84 9.41
N GLN A 46 -5.73 5.03 8.53
CA GLN A 46 -7.17 4.79 8.53
C GLN A 46 -7.66 4.15 9.84
N LYS A 47 -6.94 3.15 10.35
CA LYS A 47 -7.25 2.53 11.65
C LYS A 47 -7.21 3.54 12.80
N LYS A 48 -6.30 4.51 12.75
CA LYS A 48 -6.21 5.56 13.76
C LYS A 48 -7.42 6.50 13.69
N GLN A 49 -7.78 6.97 12.49
CA GLN A 49 -8.95 7.83 12.27
C GLN A 49 -10.24 7.19 12.80
N LEU A 50 -10.48 5.93 12.46
CA LEU A 50 -11.65 5.17 12.93
C LEU A 50 -11.72 5.06 14.47
N LYS A 51 -10.58 4.94 15.15
CA LYS A 51 -10.52 4.91 16.61
C LYS A 51 -10.82 6.28 17.22
N ASP A 52 -10.28 7.35 16.64
CA ASP A 52 -10.47 8.72 17.13
C ASP A 52 -11.95 9.16 16.96
N GLU A 53 -12.61 8.80 15.86
CA GLU A 53 -14.04 9.06 15.63
C GLU A 53 -14.95 8.28 16.60
N SER A 54 -14.63 7.01 16.86
CA SER A 54 -15.39 6.17 17.79
C SER A 54 -15.32 6.65 19.25
N GLN A 55 -14.20 7.28 19.65
CA GLN A 55 -14.04 7.88 20.97
C GLN A 55 -14.67 9.27 21.09
N SER A 56 -14.83 9.97 19.96
CA SER A 56 -15.46 11.30 19.90
C SER A 56 -16.99 11.21 20.03
N HIS A 57 -17.60 10.16 19.47
CA HIS A 57 -19.06 9.94 19.57
C HIS A 57 -19.51 9.48 20.96
N ALA A 58 -18.60 8.92 21.77
CA ALA A 58 -18.87 8.50 23.15
C ALA A 58 -18.73 9.62 24.20
N ARG A 59 -18.43 10.87 23.78
CA ARG A 59 -18.21 12.02 24.66
C ARG A 59 -19.28 13.11 24.58
N SER A 60 -20.38 12.90 23.86
CA SER A 60 -21.54 13.81 23.90
C SER A 60 -22.54 13.35 24.99
N PRO A 61 -22.95 14.24 25.93
CA PRO A 61 -23.92 13.95 26.98
C PRO A 61 -25.37 13.87 26.46
#